data_AF-A0A1I5IXY1-F1
#
_entry.id   AF-A0A1I5IXY1-F1
#
_cell.length_a   1.000
_cell.length_b   1.000
_cell.length_c   1.000
_cell.angle_alpha   90.00
_cell.angle_beta   90.00
_cell.angle_gamma   90.00
#
_symmetry.space_group_name_H-M   'P 1'
#
loop_
_entity.id
_entity.type
_entity.pdbx_description
1 polymer ?
#
loop_
_entity_poly.entity_id
_entity_poly.type
_entity_poly.pdbx_seq_one_letter_code
_entity_poly.pdbx_strand_id
1 'polypeptide(L)'
;MKTSVLNCPNCKANIKIATKKQEYLFCPYCGSQVFLDEEKGSYTYNYNYTKRTINDAEVIRAKTEEKKARYEHRSGWYWVIGFIIFYAGIFLYGYYSDIQEQKAADIAKSEGKISAGDYYDYEEKNYLSVQKQLESAGFTNIELVDLNDASWFSKTKKKDTVENVSINGSSAFYDSDYFEKDAKIVITYH
;
A
#
# COMPACT_ATOMS: atom_id res chain seq x y z
N MET A 1 -81.16 -34.44 29.35
CA MET A 1 -79.83 -34.11 29.91
C MET A 1 -79.63 -32.61 29.80
N LYS A 2 -79.38 -31.90 30.91
CA LYS A 2 -79.06 -30.45 30.87
C LYS A 2 -77.60 -30.28 30.44
N THR A 3 -77.36 -29.59 29.34
CA THR A 3 -76.03 -29.15 28.93
C THR A 3 -75.85 -27.70 29.36
N SER A 4 -74.84 -27.45 30.19
CA SER A 4 -74.48 -26.09 30.60
C SER A 4 -73.34 -25.60 29.71
N VAL A 5 -73.43 -24.36 29.30
CA VAL A 5 -72.51 -23.72 28.35
C VAL A 5 -71.67 -22.69 29.11
N LEU A 6 -70.34 -22.81 29.06
CA LEU A 6 -69.39 -21.96 29.77
C LEU A 6 -68.36 -21.36 28.80
N ASN A 7 -67.99 -20.09 28.98
CA ASN A 7 -66.98 -19.44 28.14
C ASN A 7 -65.58 -19.58 28.77
N CYS A 8 -64.59 -19.94 27.96
CA CYS A 8 -63.19 -19.96 28.38
C CYS A 8 -62.69 -18.53 28.64
N PRO A 9 -62.12 -18.17 29.80
CA PRO A 9 -61.67 -16.81 30.03
C PRO A 9 -60.40 -16.44 29.24
N ASN A 10 -59.60 -17.43 28.82
CA ASN A 10 -58.37 -17.20 28.06
C ASN A 10 -58.65 -16.90 26.57
N CYS A 11 -59.47 -17.73 25.90
CA CYS A 11 -59.74 -17.58 24.46
C CYS A 11 -61.18 -17.16 24.11
N LYS A 12 -62.06 -16.99 25.11
CA LYS A 12 -63.49 -16.66 24.97
C LYS A 12 -64.33 -17.70 24.23
N ALA A 13 -63.75 -18.84 23.84
CA ALA A 13 -64.46 -19.90 23.16
C ALA A 13 -65.53 -20.54 24.07
N ASN A 14 -66.63 -20.95 23.46
CA ASN A 14 -67.78 -21.54 24.14
C ASN A 14 -67.57 -23.04 24.34
N ILE A 15 -67.60 -23.49 25.60
CA ILE A 15 -67.37 -24.88 26.00
C ILE A 15 -68.71 -25.47 26.45
N LYS A 16 -69.14 -26.55 25.79
CA LYS A 16 -70.33 -27.33 26.17
C LYS A 16 -69.91 -28.41 27.16
N ILE A 17 -70.45 -28.37 28.37
CA ILE A 17 -70.13 -29.34 29.43
C ILE A 17 -71.34 -30.25 29.65
N ALA A 18 -71.12 -31.57 29.69
CA ALA A 18 -72.11 -32.53 30.16
C ALA A 18 -72.01 -32.62 31.69
N THR A 19 -73.12 -32.51 32.42
CA THR A 19 -73.22 -32.53 33.89
C THR A 19 -72.62 -33.79 34.53
N LYS A 20 -71.29 -33.83 34.62
CA LYS A 20 -70.51 -34.74 35.47
C LYS A 20 -69.66 -33.87 36.39
N LYS A 21 -69.64 -34.22 37.69
CA LYS A 21 -68.77 -33.60 38.69
C LYS A 21 -67.31 -33.77 38.26
N GLN A 22 -66.72 -32.70 37.73
CA GLN A 22 -65.30 -32.63 37.39
C GLN A 22 -64.74 -31.36 38.04
N GLU A 23 -63.69 -31.51 38.85
CA GLU A 23 -63.03 -30.42 39.58
C GLU A 23 -62.26 -29.46 38.66
N TYR A 24 -61.94 -29.88 37.44
CA TYR A 24 -61.28 -29.04 36.44
C TYR A 24 -61.65 -29.46 35.02
N LEU A 25 -61.55 -28.51 34.09
CA LEU A 25 -61.73 -28.71 32.66
C LEU A 25 -60.58 -28.09 31.87
N PHE A 26 -60.19 -28.73 30.78
CA PHE A 26 -59.26 -28.18 29.81
C PHE A 26 -60.04 -27.58 28.64
N CYS A 27 -59.65 -26.37 28.21
CA CYS A 27 -60.22 -25.78 27.01
C CYS A 27 -59.68 -26.49 25.75
N PRO A 28 -60.54 -27.09 24.89
CA PRO A 28 -60.10 -27.77 23.68
C PRO A 28 -59.54 -26.83 22.61
N TYR A 29 -59.79 -25.52 22.74
CA TYR A 29 -59.36 -24.52 21.76
C TYR A 29 -58.02 -23.87 22.08
N CYS A 30 -57.67 -23.69 23.36
CA CYS A 30 -56.43 -23.01 23.76
C CYS A 30 -55.56 -23.77 24.77
N GLY A 31 -56.01 -24.93 25.24
CA GLY A 31 -55.24 -25.77 26.17
C GLY A 31 -55.17 -25.26 27.61
N SER A 32 -55.80 -24.12 27.94
CA SER A 32 -55.81 -23.62 29.33
C SER A 32 -56.60 -24.56 30.26
N GLN A 33 -56.02 -24.89 31.41
CA GLN A 33 -56.70 -25.58 32.50
C GLN A 33 -57.54 -24.59 33.31
N VAL A 34 -58.81 -24.92 33.55
CA VAL A 34 -59.75 -24.12 34.33
C VAL A 34 -60.28 -24.99 35.46
N PHE A 35 -60.04 -24.58 36.71
CA PHE A 35 -60.55 -25.25 37.90
C PHE A 35 -61.99 -24.77 38.20
N LEU A 36 -62.87 -25.70 38.56
CA LEU A 36 -64.28 -25.44 38.90
C LEU A 36 -64.47 -25.62 40.41
N ASP A 37 -64.60 -24.53 41.16
CA ASP A 37 -64.89 -24.56 42.60
C ASP A 37 -66.39 -24.31 42.84
N GLU A 38 -67.05 -25.18 43.62
CA GLU A 38 -68.51 -25.16 43.83
C GLU A 38 -69.00 -24.04 44.78
N GLU A 39 -68.14 -23.26 45.46
CA GLU A 39 -68.61 -22.26 46.44
C GLU A 39 -68.15 -20.80 46.29
N LYS A 40 -67.10 -20.45 45.53
CA LYS A 40 -66.79 -19.04 45.23
C LYS A 40 -66.16 -18.92 43.85
N GLY A 41 -66.84 -18.18 42.96
CA GLY A 41 -66.40 -17.93 41.58
C GLY A 41 -65.10 -17.13 41.49
N SER A 42 -63.96 -17.78 41.71
CA SER A 42 -62.64 -17.24 41.40
C SER A 42 -61.74 -18.34 40.84
N TYR A 43 -61.22 -18.12 39.63
CA TYR A 43 -60.20 -18.95 39.00
C TYR A 43 -58.83 -18.29 39.15
N THR A 44 -57.79 -19.07 39.45
CA THR A 44 -56.39 -18.60 39.45
C THR A 44 -55.65 -19.13 38.22
N TYR A 45 -54.98 -18.23 37.50
CA TYR A 45 -54.09 -18.56 36.38
C TYR A 45 -52.64 -18.52 36.84
N ASN A 46 -51.84 -19.53 36.50
CA ASN A 46 -50.42 -19.57 36.78
C ASN A 46 -49.63 -19.45 35.46
N TYR A 47 -48.99 -18.31 35.22
CA TYR A 47 -48.08 -18.10 34.08
C TYR A 47 -46.65 -18.26 34.55
N ASN A 48 -45.91 -19.22 33.99
CA ASN A 48 -44.51 -19.44 34.32
C ASN A 48 -43.62 -18.65 33.33
N TYR A 49 -43.10 -17.50 33.75
CA TYR A 49 -42.18 -16.67 32.95
C TYR A 49 -40.73 -16.97 33.35
N THR A 50 -39.96 -17.64 32.48
CA THR A 50 -38.51 -17.75 32.66
C THR A 50 -37.83 -16.48 32.14
N LYS A 51 -37.44 -15.58 33.04
CA LYS A 51 -36.61 -14.42 32.67
C LYS A 51 -35.15 -14.85 32.57
N ARG A 52 -34.56 -14.77 31.37
CA ARG A 52 -33.11 -14.83 31.20
C ARG A 52 -32.56 -13.41 31.32
N THR A 53 -31.82 -13.13 32.39
CA THR A 53 -31.07 -11.87 32.53
C THR A 53 -29.79 -12.00 31.71
N ILE A 54 -29.78 -11.41 30.52
CA ILE A 54 -28.57 -11.27 29.72
C ILE A 54 -27.83 -10.06 30.28
N ASN A 55 -26.54 -10.21 30.56
CA ASN A 55 -25.69 -9.08 30.90
C ASN A 55 -25.38 -8.31 29.61
N ASP A 56 -26.26 -7.39 29.23
CA ASP A 56 -26.16 -6.63 27.98
C ASP A 56 -24.81 -5.89 27.87
N ALA A 57 -24.24 -5.47 29.00
CA ALA A 57 -22.93 -4.81 29.03
C ALA A 57 -21.80 -5.72 28.55
N GLU A 58 -21.83 -7.02 28.85
CA GLU A 58 -20.81 -7.99 28.43
C GLU A 58 -20.91 -8.30 26.94
N VAL A 59 -22.14 -8.49 26.44
CA VAL A 59 -22.39 -8.71 25.00
C VAL A 59 -21.95 -7.51 24.17
N ILE A 60 -22.16 -6.28 24.66
CA ILE A 60 -21.70 -5.06 24.00
C ILE A 60 -20.17 -4.98 23.98
N ARG A 61 -19.49 -5.34 25.07
CA ARG A 61 -18.02 -5.36 25.14
C ARG A 61 -17.43 -6.35 24.16
N ALA A 62 -17.91 -7.60 24.16
CA ALA A 62 -17.46 -8.64 23.22
C ALA A 62 -17.63 -8.21 21.75
N LYS A 63 -18.80 -7.64 21.39
CA LYS A 63 -19.05 -7.12 20.04
C LYS A 63 -18.14 -5.93 19.67
N THR A 64 -17.77 -5.12 20.65
CA THR A 64 -16.88 -3.97 20.44
C THR A 64 -15.45 -4.42 20.21
N GLU A 65 -14.97 -5.41 20.97
CA GLU A 65 -13.64 -6.02 20.79
C GLU A 65 -13.51 -6.69 19.43
N GLU A 66 -14.49 -7.50 19.01
CA GLU A 66 -14.48 -8.09 17.67
C GLU A 66 -14.48 -7.03 16.55
N LYS A 67 -15.22 -5.93 16.72
CA LYS A 67 -15.26 -4.84 15.75
C LYS A 67 -13.91 -4.10 15.68
N LYS A 68 -13.26 -3.87 16.83
CA LYS A 68 -11.92 -3.27 16.88
C LYS A 68 -10.89 -4.17 16.21
N ALA A 69 -10.87 -5.47 16.54
CA ALA A 69 -9.99 -6.45 15.91
C ALA A 69 -10.19 -6.51 14.39
N ARG A 70 -11.45 -6.52 13.91
CA ARG A 70 -11.77 -6.46 12.47
C ARG A 70 -11.32 -5.14 11.82
N TYR A 71 -11.45 -4.01 12.53
CA TYR A 71 -11.01 -2.71 12.04
C TYR A 71 -9.48 -2.61 11.94
N GLU A 72 -8.75 -3.09 12.95
CA GLU A 72 -7.28 -3.12 12.96
C GLU A 72 -6.73 -4.02 11.84
N HIS A 73 -7.29 -5.22 11.67
CA HIS A 73 -6.90 -6.12 10.59
C HIS A 73 -7.17 -5.52 9.19
N ARG A 74 -8.34 -4.88 9.01
CA ARG A 74 -8.72 -4.28 7.72
C ARG A 74 -7.94 -3.01 7.40
N SER A 75 -7.68 -2.16 8.40
CA SER A 75 -6.89 -0.94 8.22
C SER A 75 -5.42 -1.23 7.93
N GLY A 76 -4.82 -2.23 8.61
CA GLY A 76 -3.48 -2.70 8.30
C GLY A 76 -3.32 -3.18 6.85
N TRP A 77 -4.33 -3.89 6.33
CA TRP A 77 -4.32 -4.36 4.94
C TRP A 77 -4.33 -3.21 3.91
N TYR A 78 -5.05 -2.12 4.19
CA TYR A 78 -5.02 -0.93 3.32
C TYR A 78 -3.65 -0.26 3.30
N TRP A 79 -2.95 -0.20 4.44
CA TRP A 79 -1.58 0.29 4.49
C TRP A 79 -0.63 -0.57 3.64
N VAL A 80 -0.76 -1.90 3.74
CA VAL A 80 0.06 -2.84 2.92
C VAL A 80 -0.18 -2.64 1.42
N ILE A 81 -1.44 -2.54 0.98
CA ILE A 81 -1.76 -2.28 -0.43
C ILE A 81 -1.20 -0.92 -0.86
N GLY A 82 -1.35 0.11 -0.03
CA GLY A 82 -0.80 1.44 -0.30
C GLY A 82 0.71 1.42 -0.53
N PHE A 83 1.46 0.70 0.32
CA PHE A 83 2.90 0.53 0.13
C PHE A 83 3.24 -0.20 -1.17
N ILE A 84 2.52 -1.27 -1.51
CA ILE A 84 2.76 -2.01 -2.77
C ILE A 84 2.57 -1.10 -3.98
N ILE A 85 1.48 -0.32 -4.00
CA ILE A 85 1.21 0.61 -5.11
C ILE A 85 2.27 1.70 -5.17
N PHE A 86 2.70 2.22 -4.03
CA PHE A 86 3.76 3.23 -3.95
C PHE A 86 5.09 2.71 -4.53
N TYR A 87 5.52 1.52 -4.12
CA TYR A 87 6.74 0.91 -4.66
C TYR A 87 6.61 0.54 -6.14
N ALA A 88 5.44 0.08 -6.59
CA ALA A 88 5.19 -0.16 -8.01
C ALA A 88 5.29 1.14 -8.82
N GLY A 89 4.79 2.26 -8.29
CA GLY A 89 4.92 3.57 -8.91
C GLY A 89 6.38 4.02 -9.06
N ILE A 90 7.19 3.84 -8.02
CA ILE A 90 8.64 4.14 -8.07
C ILE A 90 9.34 3.26 -9.11
N PHE A 91 9.04 1.97 -9.12
CA PHE A 91 9.62 1.04 -10.08
C PHE A 91 9.26 1.40 -11.53
N LEU A 92 7.98 1.71 -11.78
CA LEU A 92 7.51 2.16 -13.09
C LEU A 92 8.16 3.48 -13.52
N TYR A 93 8.34 4.41 -12.58
CA TYR A 93 9.03 5.67 -12.85
C TYR A 93 10.49 5.44 -13.25
N GLY A 94 11.23 4.63 -12.49
CA GLY A 94 12.62 4.28 -12.80
C GLY A 94 12.77 3.57 -14.15
N TYR A 95 11.86 2.65 -14.46
CA TYR A 95 11.82 1.99 -15.77
C TYR A 95 11.53 2.98 -16.91
N TYR A 96 10.64 3.95 -16.69
CA TYR A 96 10.35 4.99 -17.68
C TYR A 96 11.54 5.92 -17.92
N SER A 97 12.28 6.32 -16.86
CA SER A 97 13.47 7.16 -17.02
C SER A 97 14.58 6.47 -17.80
N ASP A 98 14.84 5.17 -17.54
CA ASP A 98 15.85 4.38 -18.26
C ASP A 98 15.54 4.28 -19.76
N ILE A 99 14.26 4.05 -20.12
CA ILE A 99 13.83 4.05 -21.52
C ILE A 99 14.08 5.40 -22.21
N GLN A 100 13.86 6.51 -21.50
CA GLN A 100 14.05 7.85 -22.07
C GLN A 100 15.54 8.15 -22.31
N GLU A 101 16.40 7.73 -21.39
CA GLU A 101 17.85 7.85 -21.52
C GLU A 101 18.37 7.02 -22.72
N GLN A 102 17.96 5.75 -22.83
CA GLN A 102 18.33 4.91 -23.97
C GLN A 102 17.88 5.48 -25.31
N LYS A 103 16.65 6.00 -25.40
CA LYS A 103 16.16 6.67 -26.62
C LYS A 103 16.97 7.91 -26.97
N ALA A 104 17.31 8.74 -25.99
CA ALA A 104 18.15 9.91 -26.22
C ALA A 104 19.54 9.51 -26.73
N ALA A 105 20.13 8.45 -26.15
CA ALA A 105 21.40 7.90 -26.59
C ALA A 105 21.33 7.35 -28.03
N ASP A 106 20.27 6.61 -28.39
CA ASP A 106 20.10 6.09 -29.75
C ASP A 106 19.91 7.20 -30.79
N ILE A 107 19.16 8.26 -30.45
CA ILE A 107 19.00 9.44 -31.30
C ILE A 107 20.37 10.11 -31.51
N ALA A 108 21.11 10.37 -30.43
CA ALA A 108 22.42 11.00 -30.52
C ALA A 108 23.41 10.17 -31.37
N LYS A 109 23.42 8.84 -31.20
CA LYS A 109 24.21 7.93 -32.04
C LYS A 109 23.78 7.98 -33.51
N SER A 110 22.48 8.06 -33.78
CA SER A 110 21.95 8.18 -35.15
C SER A 110 22.32 9.51 -35.82
N GLU A 111 22.52 10.57 -35.03
CA GLU A 111 23.06 11.86 -35.48
C GLU A 111 24.59 11.84 -35.64
N GLY A 112 25.26 10.73 -35.31
CA GLY A 112 26.70 10.58 -35.41
C GLY A 112 27.48 11.20 -34.25
N LYS A 113 26.82 11.56 -33.14
CA LYS A 113 27.46 12.01 -31.91
C LYS A 113 28.15 10.85 -31.20
N ILE A 114 29.18 11.16 -30.44
CA ILE A 114 30.04 10.20 -29.75
C ILE A 114 30.11 10.54 -28.26
N SER A 115 30.14 9.51 -27.41
CA SER A 115 30.36 9.67 -25.97
C SER A 115 31.85 9.83 -25.69
N ALA A 116 32.16 10.74 -24.78
CA ALA A 116 33.51 10.95 -24.27
C ALA A 116 33.77 10.16 -22.98
N GLY A 117 32.91 9.24 -22.58
CA GLY A 117 33.04 8.54 -21.29
C GLY A 117 32.81 9.46 -20.10
N ASP A 118 33.27 9.03 -18.93
CA ASP A 118 33.10 9.78 -17.69
C ASP A 118 34.33 10.65 -17.41
N TYR A 119 34.12 11.89 -16.94
CA TYR A 119 35.21 12.80 -16.61
C TYR A 119 36.14 12.23 -15.52
N TYR A 120 35.62 11.45 -14.57
CA TYR A 120 36.43 10.80 -13.52
C TYR A 120 37.43 9.78 -14.08
N ASP A 121 37.16 9.22 -15.25
CA ASP A 121 38.07 8.26 -15.87
C ASP A 121 39.37 8.91 -16.36
N TYR A 122 39.45 10.24 -16.45
CA TYR A 122 40.61 10.91 -17.02
C TYR A 122 41.60 11.45 -15.98
N GLU A 123 41.14 11.73 -14.78
CA GLU A 123 41.96 12.26 -13.69
C GLU A 123 43.18 11.36 -13.42
N GLU A 124 44.35 11.97 -13.21
CA GLU A 124 45.63 11.31 -12.95
C GLU A 124 46.16 10.38 -14.06
N LYS A 125 45.46 10.21 -15.19
CA LYS A 125 45.97 9.45 -16.34
C LYS A 125 46.96 10.29 -17.13
N ASN A 126 47.81 9.61 -17.90
CA ASN A 126 48.74 10.30 -18.80
C ASN A 126 47.99 11.05 -19.91
N TYR A 127 48.25 12.34 -20.07
CA TYR A 127 47.48 13.19 -21.00
C TYR A 127 47.57 12.73 -22.46
N LEU A 128 48.72 12.17 -22.90
CA LEU A 128 48.87 11.64 -24.26
C LEU A 128 48.01 10.39 -24.47
N SER A 129 47.84 9.57 -23.43
CA SER A 129 46.92 8.42 -23.50
C SER A 129 45.47 8.88 -23.61
N VAL A 130 45.10 9.90 -22.84
CA VAL A 130 43.74 10.46 -22.86
C VAL A 130 43.45 11.13 -24.21
N GLN A 131 44.38 11.91 -24.74
CA GLN A 131 44.30 12.49 -26.08
C GLN A 131 44.06 11.39 -27.12
N LYS A 132 44.91 10.36 -27.16
CA LYS A 132 44.77 9.26 -28.12
C LYS A 132 43.46 8.51 -27.97
N GLN A 133 42.96 8.34 -26.74
CA GLN A 133 41.67 7.70 -26.48
C GLN A 133 40.53 8.52 -27.09
N LEU A 134 40.53 9.84 -26.90
CA LEU A 134 39.52 10.75 -27.45
C LEU A 134 39.61 10.87 -28.98
N GLU A 135 40.82 10.94 -29.54
CA GLU A 135 41.03 10.88 -31.00
C GLU A 135 40.52 9.56 -31.59
N SER A 136 40.80 8.43 -30.92
CA SER A 136 40.34 7.10 -31.35
C SER A 136 38.83 6.94 -31.23
N ALA A 137 38.19 7.64 -30.28
CA ALA A 137 36.74 7.71 -30.17
C ALA A 137 36.10 8.53 -31.30
N GLY A 138 36.88 9.37 -31.99
CA GLY A 138 36.47 10.14 -33.17
C GLY A 138 36.41 11.65 -32.97
N PHE A 139 36.90 12.17 -31.84
CA PHE A 139 37.01 13.60 -31.63
C PHE A 139 38.16 14.19 -32.46
N THR A 140 37.93 15.38 -33.01
CA THR A 140 38.85 16.03 -33.96
C THR A 140 39.41 17.36 -33.47
N ASN A 141 38.80 17.95 -32.43
CA ASN A 141 39.12 19.28 -31.93
C ASN A 141 39.59 19.20 -30.47
N ILE A 142 40.85 18.79 -30.27
CA ILE A 142 41.46 18.61 -28.95
C ILE A 142 42.59 19.61 -28.77
N GLU A 143 42.51 20.39 -27.70
CA GLU A 143 43.49 21.37 -27.27
C GLU A 143 44.18 20.87 -25.99
N LEU A 144 45.51 20.90 -25.98
CA LEU A 144 46.33 20.53 -24.82
C LEU A 144 46.87 21.80 -24.17
N VAL A 145 46.66 21.93 -22.86
CA VAL A 145 47.10 23.09 -22.08
C VAL A 145 47.98 22.63 -20.93
N ASP A 146 49.28 22.94 -21.02
CA ASP A 146 50.25 22.72 -19.96
C ASP A 146 50.02 23.76 -18.84
N LEU A 147 49.77 23.30 -17.61
CA LEU A 147 49.57 24.18 -16.46
C LEU A 147 50.87 24.83 -15.99
N ASN A 148 52.02 24.39 -16.50
CA ASN A 148 53.36 24.92 -16.23
C ASN A 148 53.58 25.20 -14.74
N ASP A 149 53.08 24.31 -13.89
CA ASP A 149 53.06 24.47 -12.45
C ASP A 149 54.35 23.95 -11.81
N ALA A 150 55.47 24.17 -12.50
CA ALA A 150 56.85 23.92 -12.06
C ALA A 150 57.30 24.79 -10.86
N SER A 151 56.36 25.14 -9.98
CA SER A 151 56.64 25.74 -8.68
C SER A 151 57.11 24.65 -7.72
N TRP A 152 58.15 24.97 -6.95
CA TRP A 152 58.76 24.09 -5.93
C TRP A 152 57.79 23.56 -4.85
N PHE A 153 56.58 24.12 -4.76
CA PHE A 153 55.47 23.65 -3.93
C PHE A 153 54.57 22.57 -4.57
N SER A 154 54.58 22.39 -5.90
CA SER A 154 53.73 21.43 -6.63
C SER A 154 54.26 19.99 -6.65
N LYS A 155 55.23 19.65 -5.79
CA LYS A 155 55.86 18.31 -5.73
C LYS A 155 54.91 17.13 -5.48
N THR A 156 53.64 17.38 -5.17
CA THR A 156 52.62 16.35 -4.97
C THR A 156 51.95 15.92 -6.26
N LYS A 157 52.04 16.71 -7.34
CA LYS A 157 51.37 16.40 -8.61
C LYS A 157 52.27 15.57 -9.52
N LYS A 158 51.68 14.52 -10.11
CA LYS A 158 52.40 13.63 -11.04
C LYS A 158 52.58 14.36 -12.36
N LYS A 159 53.82 14.42 -12.83
CA LYS A 159 54.13 15.00 -14.15
C LYS A 159 53.43 14.22 -15.26
N ASP A 160 53.07 14.92 -16.33
CA ASP A 160 52.44 14.40 -17.54
C ASP A 160 51.07 13.75 -17.26
N THR A 161 50.39 14.17 -16.19
CA THR A 161 49.05 13.68 -15.83
C THR A 161 47.97 14.74 -16.02
N VAL A 162 46.78 14.30 -16.39
CA VAL A 162 45.60 15.15 -16.58
C VAL A 162 45.11 15.67 -15.24
N GLU A 163 44.93 16.99 -15.17
CA GLU A 163 44.22 17.67 -14.08
C GLU A 163 42.72 17.73 -14.36
N ASN A 164 42.35 18.03 -15.60
CA ASN A 164 40.95 18.23 -15.99
C ASN A 164 40.78 18.04 -17.50
N VAL A 165 39.60 17.55 -17.89
CA VAL A 165 39.12 17.52 -19.27
C VAL A 165 37.84 18.32 -19.33
N SER A 166 37.72 19.20 -20.32
CA SER A 166 36.47 19.91 -20.57
C SER A 166 36.03 19.74 -22.02
N ILE A 167 34.71 19.65 -22.22
CA ILE A 167 34.08 19.51 -23.52
C ILE A 167 33.08 20.66 -23.68
N ASN A 168 33.26 21.48 -24.70
CA ASN A 168 32.48 22.72 -24.92
C ASN A 168 32.43 23.64 -23.69
N GLY A 169 33.48 23.63 -22.87
CA GLY A 169 33.61 24.44 -21.65
C GLY A 169 33.00 23.83 -20.38
N SER A 170 32.39 22.63 -20.44
CA SER A 170 31.95 21.89 -19.25
C SER A 170 32.99 20.83 -18.87
N SER A 171 33.37 20.79 -17.59
CA SER A 171 34.19 19.70 -17.02
C SER A 171 33.37 18.63 -16.31
N ALA A 172 32.04 18.80 -16.23
CA ALA A 172 31.13 17.80 -15.71
C ALA A 172 30.41 17.15 -16.90
N PHE A 173 30.82 15.92 -17.21
CA PHE A 173 30.22 15.08 -18.25
C PHE A 173 30.34 13.61 -17.87
N TYR A 174 29.36 12.81 -18.32
CA TYR A 174 29.24 11.40 -18.00
C TYR A 174 29.23 10.55 -19.26
N ASP A 175 29.36 9.23 -19.11
CA ASP A 175 29.33 8.28 -20.22
C ASP A 175 28.01 8.28 -21.02
N SER A 176 26.92 8.71 -20.39
CA SER A 176 25.61 8.92 -21.02
C SER A 176 25.50 10.22 -21.82
N ASP A 177 26.48 11.12 -21.75
CA ASP A 177 26.52 12.35 -22.53
C ASP A 177 27.13 12.12 -23.92
N TYR A 178 26.51 12.70 -24.94
CA TYR A 178 26.92 12.56 -26.34
C TYR A 178 27.22 13.92 -26.97
N PHE A 179 28.37 14.00 -27.63
CA PHE A 179 28.92 15.23 -28.18
C PHE A 179 29.18 15.13 -29.69
N GLU A 180 29.23 16.28 -30.34
CA GLU A 180 29.66 16.37 -31.74
C GLU A 180 31.15 16.06 -31.87
N LYS A 181 31.58 15.53 -33.02
CA LYS A 181 32.97 15.10 -33.25
C LYS A 181 33.97 16.26 -33.27
N ASP A 182 33.50 17.46 -33.55
CA ASP A 182 34.27 18.72 -33.58
C ASP A 182 34.07 19.56 -32.30
N ALA A 183 33.35 19.03 -31.30
CA ALA A 183 33.21 19.65 -30.00
C ALA A 183 34.59 20.01 -29.44
N LYS A 184 34.72 21.22 -28.89
CA LYS A 184 35.99 21.72 -28.39
C LYS A 184 36.34 20.99 -27.11
N ILE A 185 37.39 20.17 -27.16
CA ILE A 185 37.95 19.49 -25.99
C ILE A 185 39.19 20.24 -25.53
N VAL A 186 39.29 20.52 -24.24
CA VAL A 186 40.49 21.08 -23.62
C VAL A 186 40.95 20.15 -22.51
N ILE A 187 42.16 19.62 -22.66
CA ILE A 187 42.83 18.78 -21.66
C ILE A 187 43.90 19.64 -20.98
N THR A 188 43.71 19.92 -19.69
CA THR A 188 44.72 20.60 -18.88
C THR A 188 45.54 19.58 -18.11
N TYR A 189 46.87 19.71 -18.12
CA TYR A 189 47.78 18.72 -17.53
C TYR A 189 48.99 19.37 -16.83
N HIS A 190 49.70 18.57 -16.05
CA HIS A 190 50.89 18.92 -15.25
C HIS A 190 52.22 18.53 -15.89
#